data_AF-A0A9E1K9T5-F1
#
_entry.id   AF-A0A9E1K9T5-F1
#
_cell.length_a   1.000
_cell.length_b   1.000
_cell.length_c   1.000
_cell.angle_alpha   90.00
_cell.angle_beta   90.00
_cell.angle_gamma   90.00
#
_symmetry.space_group_name_H-M   'P 1'
#
loop_
_entity.id
_entity.type
_entity.pdbx_description
1 polymer ?
#
loop_
_entity_poly.entity_id
_entity_poly.type
_entity_poly.pdbx_seq_one_letter_code
_entity_poly.pdbx_strand_id
1 'polypeptide(L)' 'LPSSIDTPKGCVFYSRCPIKEKKCEQSVPQLNQINSSHQVACFLREKN' A
#
# COMPACT_ATOMS: atom_id res chain seq x y z
N LEU A 1 21.23 -15.97 5.74
CA LEU A 1 20.53 -15.02 4.84
C LEU A 1 19.08 -15.00 5.29
N PRO A 2 18.49 -13.92 5.84
CA PRO A 2 17.12 -14.02 6.30
C PRO A 2 16.20 -14.06 5.08
N SER A 3 15.32 -15.06 5.10
CA SER A 3 14.47 -15.50 4.02
C SER A 3 13.52 -14.40 3.54
N SER A 4 13.45 -14.20 2.24
CA SER A 4 12.63 -13.18 1.56
C SER A 4 11.32 -13.78 1.04
N ILE A 5 10.49 -14.40 1.90
CA ILE A 5 9.24 -15.07 1.46
C ILE A 5 8.03 -14.78 2.36
N ASP A 6 8.03 -13.69 3.12
CA ASP A 6 6.78 -13.18 3.71
C ASP A 6 6.34 -11.95 2.92
N THR A 7 5.68 -12.20 1.78
CA THR A 7 4.94 -11.16 1.08
C THR A 7 3.85 -10.66 2.05
N PRO A 8 3.87 -9.37 2.44
CA PRO A 8 2.84 -8.85 3.33
C PRO A 8 1.47 -9.04 2.67
N LYS A 9 0.52 -9.57 3.43
CA LYS A 9 -0.85 -9.82 2.97
C LYS A 9 -1.62 -8.52 2.63
N GLY A 10 -1.08 -7.38 3.04
CA GLY A 10 -1.60 -6.05 2.75
C GLY A 10 -0.57 -5.11 2.13
N CYS A 11 -0.79 -3.81 2.26
CA CYS A 11 0.13 -2.76 1.83
C CYS A 11 1.56 -3.05 2.34
N VAL A 12 2.52 -3.10 1.41
CA VAL A 12 3.94 -3.38 1.70
C VAL A 12 4.56 -2.35 2.66
N PHE A 13 3.96 -1.16 2.74
CA PHE A 13 4.40 -0.09 3.63
C PHE A 13 3.72 -0.13 5.01
N TYR A 14 2.77 -1.05 5.27
CA TYR A 14 1.99 -1.07 6.52
C TYR A 14 2.85 -1.02 7.79
N SER A 15 3.93 -1.80 7.85
CA SER A 15 4.82 -1.85 9.03
C SER A 15 5.58 -0.53 9.29
N ARG A 16 5.74 0.32 8.26
CA ARG A 16 6.53 1.56 8.31
C ARG A 16 5.71 2.84 8.07
N CYS A 17 4.44 2.72 7.68
CA CYS A 17 3.58 3.84 7.34
C CYS A 17 3.04 4.52 8.63
N PRO A 18 3.27 5.82 8.83
CA PRO A 18 2.81 6.52 10.04
C PRO A 18 1.28 6.75 10.06
N ILE A 19 0.64 6.65 8.90
CA ILE A 19 -0.81 6.89 8.69
C ILE A 19 -1.55 5.62 8.27
N LYS A 20 -1.03 4.45 8.66
CA LYS A 20 -1.63 3.15 8.31
C LYS A 20 -3.03 3.00 8.89
N GLU A 21 -3.92 2.41 8.10
CA GLU A 21 -5.27 2.02 8.52
C GLU A 21 -5.40 0.49 8.54
N LYS A 22 -6.46 -0.04 9.16
CA LYS A 22 -6.72 -1.49 9.18
C LYS A 22 -6.79 -2.11 7.78
N LYS A 23 -7.36 -1.38 6.81
CA LYS A 23 -7.44 -1.81 5.40
C LYS A 23 -6.04 -2.05 4.79
N CYS A 24 -5.03 -1.28 5.23
CA CYS A 24 -3.64 -1.45 4.79
C CYS A 24 -3.02 -2.77 5.23
N GLU A 25 -3.51 -3.42 6.30
CA GLU A 25 -3.02 -4.72 6.76
C GLU A 25 -3.62 -5.89 5.98
N GLN A 26 -4.88 -5.73 5.57
CA GLN A 26 -5.70 -6.81 5.01
C GLN A 26 -5.67 -6.87 3.48
N SER A 27 -5.29 -5.78 2.82
CA SER A 27 -5.39 -5.65 1.36
C SER A 27 -4.28 -4.80 0.77
N VAL A 28 -3.94 -5.08 -0.49
CA VAL A 28 -2.97 -4.29 -1.26
C VAL A 28 -3.72 -3.17 -1.98
N PRO A 29 -3.31 -1.91 -1.85
CA PRO A 29 -3.97 -0.80 -2.52
C PRO A 29 -3.77 -0.88 -4.03
N GLN A 30 -4.80 -0.50 -4.78
CA GLN A 30 -4.68 -0.41 -6.24
C GLN A 30 -3.82 0.80 -6.64
N LEU A 31 -3.11 0.67 -7.75
CA LEU A 31 -2.33 1.76 -8.33
C LEU A 31 -3.29 2.79 -8.94
N ASN A 32 -3.33 3.97 -8.33
CA ASN A 32 -4.21 5.06 -8.74
C ASN A 32 -3.40 6.22 -9.32
N GLN A 33 -3.87 6.77 -10.43
CA GLN A 33 -3.26 7.95 -11.03
C GLN A 33 -3.75 9.21 -10.34
N ILE A 34 -2.85 9.96 -9.69
CA ILE A 34 -3.17 11.18 -8.95
C ILE A 34 -3.10 12.41 -9.87
N ASN A 35 -2.16 12.41 -10.81
CA ASN A 35 -2.04 13.42 -11.86
C ASN A 35 -1.41 12.81 -13.12
N SER A 36 -1.19 13.61 -14.16
CA SER A 36 -0.67 13.15 -15.46
C SER A 36 0.68 12.43 -15.41
N SER A 37 1.48 12.60 -14.35
CA SER A 37 2.83 12.05 -14.23
C SER A 37 3.07 11.27 -12.94
N HIS A 38 2.06 11.12 -12.08
CA HIS A 38 2.21 10.55 -10.75
C HIS A 38 1.12 9.52 -10.47
N GLN A 39 1.56 8.32 -10.10
CA GLN A 39 0.70 7.22 -9.66
C GLN A 39 1.08 6.78 -8.25
N VAL A 40 0.09 6.40 -7.45
CA VAL A 40 0.28 5.98 -6.06
C VAL A 40 -0.61 4.77 -5.78
N ALA A 41 -0.05 3.76 -5.14
CA ALA A 41 -0.80 2.66 -4.55
C ALA A 41 -1.03 2.95 -3.05
N CYS A 42 -2.03 3.77 -2.74
CA CYS A 42 -2.38 4.15 -1.36
C CYS A 42 -3.90 4.25 -1.19
N PHE A 43 -4.44 3.61 -0.16
CA PHE A 43 -5.87 3.62 0.17
C PHE A 43 -6.41 5.05 0.43
N LEU A 44 -5.59 5.94 0.99
CA LEU A 44 -5.97 7.34 1.23
C LEU A 44 -6.11 8.18 -0.05
N ARG A 45 -5.66 7.65 -1.19
CA ARG A 45 -5.68 8.32 -2.49
C ARG A 45 -6.42 7.52 -3.56
N GLU A 46 -7.21 6.51 -3.13
CA GLU A 46 -8.13 5.82 -4.01
C GLU A 46 -9.14 6.82 -4.60
N LYS A 47 -9.37 6.73 -5.92
CA LYS A 47 -10.44 7.48 -6.58
C LYS A 47 -11.73 6.67 -6.43
N ASN A 48 -12.74 7.25 -5.79
CA ASN A 48 -14.11 6.71 -5.76
C ASN A 48 -14.81 6.96 -7.09
#